data_AF-A0A2V6L9P3-F1
#
_entry.id   AF-A0A2V6L9P3-F1
#
_cell.length_a   1.000
_cell.length_b   1.000
_cell.length_c   1.000
_cell.angle_alpha   90.00
_cell.angle_beta   90.00
_cell.angle_gamma   90.00
#
_symmetry.space_group_name_H-M   'P 1'
#
loop_
_entity.id
_entity.type
_entity.pdbx_description
1 polymer ?
#
loop_
_entity_poly.entity_id
_entity_poly.type
_entity_poly.pdbx_seq_one_letter_code
_entity_poly.pdbx_strand_id
1 'polypeptide(L)'
;MHSTRMSSRSWSLPVAYRRRVQKADENLFSWFFGGAFIPLVIASLVLLLAMQLPKSLVLVGAAVAAVLFVASTVCAMIMLLRFLNRRRNDLLGYLGERAVAEHLEALRESGYRIFHDVPCEGRKTNFKIDHVVVGPTGVAAIEVKTRRKKKGREGYEEHVVTYDGQQLVWPWGEDRCGIDQLLSESDWLRKFIYNRTGLRVDPKPILALPGWWVTEHVVGAFRVASHKMVPKIVCDWKPQPLTPEQIDLISRQLDERCRDVED
;
A
#
# COMPACT_ATOMS: atom_id res chain seq x y z
N MET A 1 -32.01 17.96 28.54
CA MET A 1 -30.57 17.64 28.61
C MET A 1 -30.38 16.19 28.15
N HIS A 2 -30.11 15.98 26.87
CA HIS A 2 -29.76 14.66 26.34
C HIS A 2 -28.36 14.77 25.74
N SER A 3 -27.41 14.26 26.51
CA SER A 3 -26.01 14.11 26.13
C SER A 3 -25.92 12.97 25.13
N THR A 4 -25.80 13.32 23.85
CA THR A 4 -25.40 12.39 22.80
C THR A 4 -23.90 12.15 22.98
N ARG A 5 -23.53 11.00 23.54
CA ARG A 5 -22.16 10.48 23.46
C ARG A 5 -21.79 10.36 21.98
N MET A 6 -20.97 11.30 21.50
CA MET A 6 -20.17 11.10 20.30
C MET A 6 -19.31 9.86 20.57
N SER A 7 -19.66 8.74 19.93
CA SER A 7 -18.79 7.59 19.92
C SER A 7 -17.50 8.01 19.23
N SER A 8 -16.37 7.74 19.88
CA SER A 8 -15.03 7.86 19.32
C SER A 8 -14.98 7.10 17.99
N ARG A 9 -15.14 7.83 16.88
CA ARG A 9 -15.04 7.27 15.53
C ARG A 9 -13.58 6.86 15.34
N SER A 10 -13.37 5.56 15.34
CA SER A 10 -12.09 4.90 15.20
C SER A 10 -11.41 5.32 13.91
N TRP A 11 -10.20 5.81 14.03
CA TRP A 11 -9.26 6.01 12.94
C TRP A 11 -8.91 4.64 12.35
N SER A 12 -9.54 4.26 11.24
CA SER A 12 -9.09 3.10 10.46
C SER A 12 -8.04 3.56 9.46
N LEU A 13 -6.79 3.65 9.93
CA LEU A 13 -5.62 3.78 9.04
C LEU A 13 -5.55 2.59 8.05
N PRO A 14 -4.80 2.70 6.95
CA PRO A 14 -4.62 1.60 6.00
C PRO A 14 -4.17 0.31 6.72
N VAL A 15 -5.05 -0.69 6.70
CA VAL A 15 -4.97 -1.93 7.47
C VAL A 15 -4.08 -2.94 6.78
N ALA A 16 -4.12 -3.01 5.44
CA ALA A 16 -3.43 -4.05 4.68
C ALA A 16 -1.91 -3.97 4.82
N TYR A 17 -1.30 -2.80 4.56
CA TYR A 17 0.14 -2.63 4.72
C TYR A 17 0.55 -2.66 6.19
N ARG A 18 -0.26 -2.09 7.11
CA ARG A 18 0.00 -2.15 8.55
C ARG A 18 0.10 -3.59 9.05
N ARG A 19 -0.87 -4.45 8.72
CA ARG A 19 -0.84 -5.88 9.10
C ARG A 19 0.38 -6.59 8.50
N ARG A 20 0.75 -6.31 7.24
CA ARG A 20 1.97 -6.88 6.63
C ARG A 20 3.25 -6.46 7.34
N VAL A 21 3.37 -5.18 7.71
CA VAL A 21 4.51 -4.65 8.46
C VAL A 21 4.57 -5.26 9.86
N GLN A 22 3.45 -5.31 10.59
CA GLN A 22 3.37 -5.92 11.92
C GLN A 22 3.72 -7.41 11.88
N LYS A 23 3.14 -8.17 10.95
CA LYS A 23 3.47 -9.58 10.76
C LYS A 23 4.94 -9.77 10.38
N ALA A 24 5.53 -8.85 9.61
CA ALA A 24 6.96 -8.87 9.34
C ALA A 24 7.77 -8.56 10.62
N ASP A 25 7.34 -7.64 11.47
CA ASP A 25 8.02 -7.35 12.74
C ASP A 25 7.97 -8.54 13.70
N GLU A 26 6.83 -9.23 13.80
CA GLU A 26 6.68 -10.46 14.59
C GLU A 26 7.58 -11.59 14.05
N ASN A 27 7.60 -11.78 12.74
CA ASN A 27 8.42 -12.82 12.11
C ASN A 27 9.91 -12.46 12.05
N LEU A 28 10.29 -11.20 12.27
CA LEU A 28 11.68 -10.76 12.20
C LEU A 28 12.56 -11.58 13.15
N PHE A 29 12.07 -11.81 14.37
CA PHE A 29 12.74 -12.67 15.34
C PHE A 29 12.92 -14.09 14.78
N SER A 30 11.84 -14.72 14.31
CA SER A 30 11.90 -16.07 13.72
C SER A 30 12.90 -16.18 12.56
N TRP A 31 13.01 -15.15 11.72
CA TRP A 31 13.99 -15.11 10.62
C TRP A 31 15.44 -14.99 11.11
N PHE A 32 15.71 -14.16 12.12
CA PHE A 32 17.06 -14.06 12.71
C PHE A 32 17.47 -15.34 13.42
N PHE A 33 16.60 -15.88 14.26
CA PHE A 33 16.89 -17.09 15.03
C PHE A 33 16.97 -18.30 14.10
N GLY A 34 16.00 -18.50 13.20
CA GLY A 34 16.07 -19.57 12.20
C GLY A 34 17.35 -19.47 11.36
N GLY A 35 17.70 -18.27 10.89
CA GLY A 35 18.90 -18.06 10.08
C GLY A 35 20.22 -18.32 10.80
N ALA A 36 20.28 -18.12 12.12
CA ALA A 36 21.48 -18.39 12.93
C ALA A 36 21.55 -19.86 13.39
N PHE A 37 20.43 -20.43 13.85
CA PHE A 37 20.39 -21.75 14.45
C PHE A 37 20.34 -22.89 13.42
N ILE A 38 19.65 -22.72 12.28
CA ILE A 38 19.54 -23.80 11.29
C ILE A 38 20.91 -24.23 10.74
N PRO A 39 21.82 -23.32 10.34
CA PRO A 39 23.16 -23.72 9.90
C PRO A 39 23.94 -24.45 11.00
N LEU A 40 23.85 -23.98 12.25
CA LEU A 40 24.53 -24.61 13.39
C LEU A 40 24.00 -26.03 13.67
N VAL A 41 22.68 -26.22 13.62
CA VAL A 41 22.06 -27.53 13.79
C VAL A 41 22.47 -28.49 12.68
N ILE A 42 22.45 -28.04 11.41
CA ILE A 42 22.89 -28.85 10.27
C ILE A 42 24.34 -29.29 10.45
N ALA A 43 25.24 -28.34 10.74
CA ALA A 43 26.66 -28.63 10.95
C ALA A 43 26.87 -29.62 12.11
N SER A 44 26.19 -29.40 13.24
CA SER A 44 26.30 -30.24 14.43
C SER A 44 25.82 -31.66 14.17
N LEU A 45 24.69 -31.83 13.48
CA LEU A 45 24.16 -33.16 13.14
C LEU A 45 25.11 -33.92 12.21
N VAL A 46 25.68 -33.25 11.20
CA VAL A 46 26.62 -33.88 10.26
C VAL A 46 27.91 -34.26 10.98
N LEU A 47 28.42 -33.42 11.89
CA LEU A 47 29.59 -33.75 12.72
C LEU A 47 29.31 -34.94 13.64
N LEU A 48 28.15 -34.99 14.30
CA LEU A 48 27.75 -36.12 15.17
C LEU A 48 27.68 -37.43 14.39
N LEU A 49 27.16 -37.41 13.16
CA LEU A 49 27.15 -38.57 12.26
C LEU A 49 28.56 -38.96 11.81
N ALA A 50 29.41 -37.98 11.50
CA ALA A 50 30.79 -38.23 11.09
C ALA A 50 31.61 -38.92 12.18
N MET A 51 31.33 -38.65 13.46
CA MET A 51 32.00 -39.30 14.60
C MET A 51 31.65 -40.79 14.76
N GLN A 52 30.60 -41.28 14.09
CA GLN A 52 30.23 -42.71 14.08
C GLN A 52 30.93 -43.48 12.94
N LEU A 53 31.65 -42.78 12.05
CA LEU A 53 32.34 -43.38 10.91
C LEU A 53 33.77 -43.83 11.27
N PRO A 54 34.41 -44.70 10.46
CA PRO A 54 35.82 -45.04 10.60
C PRO A 54 36.72 -43.79 10.60
N LYS A 55 37.83 -43.84 11.35
CA LYS A 55 38.76 -42.70 11.51
C LYS A 55 39.23 -42.09 10.17
N SER A 56 39.33 -42.89 9.12
CA SER A 56 39.71 -42.43 7.77
C SER A 56 38.67 -41.51 7.11
N LEU A 57 37.41 -41.58 7.51
CA LEU A 57 36.31 -40.81 6.92
C LEU A 57 35.89 -39.59 7.75
N VAL A 58 36.39 -39.44 8.98
CA VAL A 58 36.02 -38.32 9.87
C VAL A 58 36.39 -36.96 9.24
N LEU A 59 37.56 -36.84 8.61
CA LEU A 59 37.98 -35.61 7.92
C LEU A 59 37.05 -35.26 6.75
N VAL A 60 36.58 -36.27 6.01
CA VAL A 60 35.61 -36.08 4.92
C VAL A 60 34.28 -35.59 5.49
N GLY A 61 33.81 -36.19 6.60
CA GLY A 61 32.59 -35.76 7.28
C GLY A 61 32.67 -34.33 7.83
N ALA A 62 33.82 -33.94 8.38
CA ALA A 62 34.06 -32.57 8.83
C ALA A 62 34.07 -31.57 7.67
N ALA A 63 34.67 -31.93 6.53
CA ALA A 63 34.63 -31.11 5.32
C ALA A 63 33.20 -30.95 4.79
N VAL A 64 32.41 -32.03 4.77
CA VAL A 64 30.98 -31.98 4.38
C VAL A 64 30.19 -31.09 5.33
N ALA A 65 30.39 -31.20 6.65
CA ALA A 65 29.76 -30.33 7.64
C ALA A 65 30.10 -28.85 7.40
N ALA A 66 31.36 -28.53 7.11
CA ALA A 66 31.79 -27.17 6.80
C ALA A 66 31.14 -26.62 5.52
N VAL A 67 31.08 -27.43 4.46
CA VAL A 67 30.42 -27.04 3.20
C VAL A 67 28.93 -26.80 3.42
N LEU A 68 28.23 -27.70 4.12
CA LEU A 68 26.81 -27.56 4.41
C LEU A 68 26.52 -26.37 5.34
N PHE A 69 27.40 -26.10 6.31
CA PHE A 69 27.32 -24.90 7.14
C PHE A 69 27.40 -23.64 6.27
N VAL A 70 28.44 -23.49 5.45
CA VAL A 70 28.60 -22.31 4.58
C VAL A 70 27.41 -22.18 3.63
N ALA A 71 26.99 -23.26 2.97
CA ALA A 71 25.86 -23.24 2.04
C ALA A 71 24.55 -22.82 2.72
N SER A 72 24.25 -23.38 3.90
CA SER A 72 23.04 -23.03 4.66
C SER A 72 23.10 -21.59 5.21
N THR A 73 24.25 -21.11 5.67
CA THR A 73 24.43 -19.70 6.08
C THR A 73 24.23 -18.74 4.92
N VAL A 74 24.79 -19.02 3.74
CA VAL A 74 24.59 -18.18 2.55
C VAL A 74 23.11 -18.18 2.13
N CYS A 75 22.46 -19.35 2.13
CA CYS A 75 21.03 -19.46 1.84
C CYS A 75 20.19 -18.63 2.82
N ALA A 76 20.42 -18.79 4.13
CA ALA A 76 19.74 -18.06 5.19
C ALA A 76 19.93 -16.54 5.04
N MET A 77 21.15 -16.09 4.74
CA MET A 77 21.46 -14.68 4.49
C MET A 77 20.67 -14.12 3.29
N ILE A 78 20.62 -14.84 2.16
CA ILE A 78 19.86 -14.41 0.98
C ILE A 78 18.36 -14.31 1.30
N MET A 79 17.81 -15.29 2.03
CA MET A 79 16.40 -15.27 2.43
C MET A 79 16.09 -14.10 3.38
N LEU A 80 16.98 -13.84 4.36
CA LEU A 80 16.86 -12.70 5.27
C LEU A 80 16.90 -11.37 4.51
N LEU A 81 17.83 -11.18 3.57
CA LEU A 81 17.91 -9.96 2.78
C LEU A 81 16.66 -9.74 1.92
N ARG A 82 16.11 -10.81 1.31
CA ARG A 82 14.85 -10.74 0.56
C ARG A 82 13.68 -10.38 1.46
N PHE A 83 13.62 -10.95 2.66
CA PHE A 83 12.61 -10.63 3.66
C PHE A 83 12.69 -9.17 4.12
N LEU A 84 13.88 -8.69 4.47
CA LEU A 84 14.10 -7.30 4.88
C LEU A 84 13.74 -6.32 3.77
N ASN A 85 14.08 -6.63 2.51
CA ASN A 85 13.71 -5.79 1.38
C ASN A 85 12.19 -5.74 1.16
N ARG A 86 11.49 -6.87 1.32
CA ARG A 86 10.02 -6.93 1.27
C ARG A 86 9.39 -6.07 2.37
N ARG A 87 9.80 -6.28 3.62
CA ARG A 87 9.35 -5.47 4.77
C ARG A 87 9.58 -3.98 4.53
N ARG A 88 10.75 -3.61 4.01
CA ARG A 88 11.09 -2.22 3.71
C ARG A 88 10.17 -1.63 2.63
N ASN A 89 9.77 -2.42 1.64
CA ASN A 89 8.81 -1.99 0.62
C ASN A 89 7.39 -1.86 1.18
N ASP A 90 6.94 -2.81 2.00
CA ASP A 90 5.65 -2.73 2.68
C ASP A 90 5.56 -1.51 3.59
N LEU A 91 6.62 -1.21 4.35
CA LEU A 91 6.70 -0.02 5.20
C LEU A 91 6.64 1.27 4.37
N LEU A 92 7.28 1.31 3.21
CA LEU A 92 7.22 2.47 2.34
C LEU A 92 5.80 2.70 1.80
N GLY A 93 5.11 1.64 1.38
CA GLY A 93 3.70 1.71 0.97
C GLY A 93 2.82 2.27 2.07
N TYR A 94 2.91 1.67 3.27
CA TYR A 94 2.19 2.10 4.46
C TYR A 94 2.39 3.60 4.78
N LEU A 95 3.64 4.07 4.77
CA LEU A 95 3.95 5.46 5.09
C LEU A 95 3.37 6.44 4.06
N GLY A 96 3.35 6.04 2.79
CA GLY A 96 2.75 6.85 1.74
C GLY A 96 1.24 6.97 1.87
N GLU A 97 0.54 5.86 2.08
CA GLU A 97 -0.91 5.87 2.31
C GLU A 97 -1.27 6.67 3.55
N ARG A 98 -0.50 6.50 4.64
CA ARG A 98 -0.70 7.28 5.87
C ARG A 98 -0.51 8.78 5.62
N ALA A 99 0.51 9.17 4.86
CA ALA A 99 0.75 10.57 4.54
C ALA A 99 -0.41 11.20 3.75
N VAL A 100 -1.06 10.45 2.85
CA VAL A 100 -2.27 10.92 2.14
C VAL A 100 -3.46 10.99 3.10
N ALA A 101 -3.69 9.95 3.89
CA ALA A 101 -4.76 9.91 4.88
C ALA A 101 -4.72 11.09 5.86
N GLU A 102 -3.54 11.43 6.39
CA GLU A 102 -3.33 12.57 7.28
C GLU A 102 -3.76 13.90 6.64
N HIS A 103 -3.49 14.10 5.34
CA HIS A 103 -3.89 15.31 4.63
C HIS A 103 -5.39 15.34 4.31
N LEU A 104 -5.99 14.18 4.03
CA LEU A 104 -7.42 14.07 3.77
C LEU A 104 -8.24 14.40 5.02
N GLU A 105 -7.73 14.07 6.21
CA GLU A 105 -8.47 14.22 7.47
C GLU A 105 -8.96 15.66 7.72
N ALA A 106 -8.20 16.67 7.30
CA ALA A 106 -8.60 18.07 7.38
C ALA A 106 -9.92 18.37 6.64
N LEU A 107 -10.32 17.54 5.68
CA LEU A 107 -11.59 17.69 4.96
C LEU A 107 -12.82 17.34 5.81
N ARG A 108 -12.67 16.58 6.90
CA ARG A 108 -13.84 16.17 7.71
C ARG A 108 -14.60 17.36 8.29
N GLU A 109 -13.89 18.39 8.71
CA GLU A 109 -14.46 19.64 9.23
C GLU A 109 -15.29 20.38 8.17
N SER A 110 -14.98 20.15 6.89
CA SER A 110 -15.70 20.71 5.74
C SER A 110 -16.85 19.80 5.24
N GLY A 111 -17.29 18.84 6.06
CA GLY A 111 -18.44 17.98 5.74
C GLY A 111 -18.11 16.74 4.90
N TYR A 112 -16.83 16.43 4.67
CA TYR A 112 -16.43 15.22 3.96
C TYR A 112 -16.46 13.98 4.85
N ARG A 113 -16.62 12.82 4.22
CA ARG A 113 -16.51 11.48 4.79
C ARG A 113 -15.39 10.76 4.07
N ILE A 114 -14.46 10.20 4.84
CA ILE A 114 -13.24 9.59 4.33
C ILE A 114 -13.24 8.13 4.76
N PHE A 115 -13.02 7.26 3.78
CA PHE A 115 -12.94 5.82 3.91
C PHE A 115 -11.57 5.38 3.42
N HIS A 116 -10.91 4.50 4.17
CA HIS A 116 -9.60 3.95 3.81
C HIS A 116 -9.74 2.44 3.59
N ASP A 117 -8.89 1.88 2.73
CA ASP A 117 -8.83 0.43 2.45
C ASP A 117 -10.19 -0.17 2.03
N VAL A 118 -10.96 0.52 1.18
CA VAL A 118 -12.32 0.11 0.81
C VAL A 118 -12.27 -1.22 0.07
N PRO A 119 -12.82 -2.32 0.63
CA PRO A 119 -12.72 -3.65 0.04
C PRO A 119 -13.64 -3.75 -1.18
N CYS A 120 -13.16 -4.33 -2.27
CA CYS A 120 -13.88 -4.40 -3.53
C CYS A 120 -13.88 -5.83 -4.07
N GLU A 121 -15.05 -6.28 -4.52
CA GLU A 121 -15.18 -7.56 -5.21
C GLU A 121 -14.78 -7.36 -6.67
N GLY A 122 -13.67 -7.97 -7.06
CA GLY A 122 -13.24 -8.02 -8.45
C GLY A 122 -13.71 -9.29 -9.15
N ARG A 123 -13.71 -9.28 -10.49
CA ARG A 123 -14.15 -10.46 -11.28
C ARG A 123 -13.29 -11.70 -11.08
N LYS A 124 -11.99 -11.51 -10.84
CA LYS A 124 -11.01 -12.59 -10.66
C LYS A 124 -10.50 -12.67 -9.23
N THR A 125 -10.18 -11.52 -8.67
CA THR A 125 -9.62 -11.38 -7.33
C THR A 125 -10.21 -10.14 -6.69
N ASN A 126 -10.47 -10.22 -5.38
CA ASN A 126 -10.82 -9.03 -4.60
C ASN A 126 -9.65 -8.03 -4.63
N PHE A 127 -9.97 -6.75 -4.60
CA PHE A 127 -9.02 -5.65 -4.55
C PHE A 127 -9.48 -4.62 -3.51
N LYS A 128 -8.71 -3.54 -3.34
CA LYS A 128 -9.05 -2.46 -2.41
C LYS A 128 -8.82 -1.13 -3.11
N ILE A 129 -9.61 -0.13 -2.76
CA ILE A 129 -9.34 1.26 -3.10
C ILE A 129 -8.68 1.90 -1.88
N ASP A 130 -7.50 2.47 -2.04
CA ASP A 130 -6.71 2.98 -0.91
C ASP A 130 -7.51 4.02 -0.11
N HIS A 131 -8.08 5.04 -0.79
CA HIS A 131 -8.99 5.99 -0.15
C HIS A 131 -10.19 6.35 -1.02
N VAL A 132 -11.35 6.50 -0.38
CA VAL A 132 -12.56 7.08 -0.97
C VAL A 132 -12.99 8.28 -0.14
N VAL A 133 -13.25 9.40 -0.81
CA VAL A 133 -13.73 10.63 -0.18
C VAL A 133 -15.10 10.96 -0.76
N VAL A 134 -16.08 11.19 0.11
CA VAL A 134 -17.46 11.57 -0.24
C VAL A 134 -17.77 12.90 0.43
N GLY A 135 -18.22 13.89 -0.33
CA GLY A 135 -18.57 15.18 0.24
C GLY A 135 -19.29 16.12 -0.72
N PRO A 136 -19.38 17.42 -0.37
CA PRO A 136 -20.18 18.40 -1.10
C PRO A 136 -19.79 18.54 -2.58
N THR A 137 -18.56 18.20 -2.93
CA THR A 137 -18.01 18.35 -4.28
C THR A 137 -18.14 17.09 -5.13
N GLY A 138 -18.59 15.98 -4.54
CA GLY A 138 -18.75 14.70 -5.22
C GLY A 138 -18.07 13.56 -4.48
N VAL A 139 -17.66 12.57 -5.26
CA VAL A 139 -16.90 11.40 -4.80
C VAL A 139 -15.52 11.42 -5.43
N ALA A 140 -14.49 11.06 -4.69
CA ALA A 140 -13.14 10.84 -5.22
C ALA A 140 -12.64 9.43 -4.83
N ALA A 141 -12.04 8.74 -5.78
CA ALA A 141 -11.27 7.52 -5.56
C ALA A 141 -9.78 7.86 -5.70
N ILE A 142 -8.99 7.48 -4.70
CA ILE A 142 -7.60 7.88 -4.58
C ILE A 142 -6.77 6.60 -4.47
N GLU A 143 -5.86 6.43 -5.42
CA GLU A 143 -4.85 5.38 -5.43
C GLU A 143 -3.50 5.98 -5.02
N VAL A 144 -2.76 5.30 -4.16
CA VAL A 144 -1.49 5.79 -3.62
C VAL A 144 -0.33 4.96 -4.16
N LYS A 145 0.56 5.58 -4.95
CA LYS A 145 1.79 4.94 -5.41
C LYS A 145 3.02 5.61 -4.81
N THR A 146 3.69 4.89 -3.92
CA THR A 146 4.89 5.37 -3.24
C THR A 146 6.15 4.77 -3.85
N ARG A 147 7.11 5.63 -4.20
CA ARG A 147 8.38 5.23 -4.80
C ARG A 147 9.56 5.95 -4.17
N ARG A 148 10.68 5.23 -4.02
CA ARG A 148 11.96 5.82 -3.61
C ARG A 148 12.57 6.58 -4.77
N LYS A 149 13.19 7.71 -4.46
CA LYS A 149 14.04 8.43 -5.40
C LYS A 149 15.28 7.57 -5.72
N LYS A 150 15.71 7.64 -6.97
CA LYS A 150 16.92 7.01 -7.50
C LYS A 150 17.65 8.08 -8.30
N LYS A 151 18.92 7.80 -8.61
CA LYS A 151 19.73 8.67 -9.47
C LYS A 151 18.99 8.96 -10.78
N GLY A 152 18.85 10.23 -11.10
CA GLY A 152 18.20 10.70 -12.33
C GLY A 152 19.10 10.55 -13.56
N ARG A 153 18.48 10.56 -14.74
CA ARG A 153 19.16 10.80 -16.02
C ARG A 153 19.53 12.29 -16.13
N GLU A 154 20.52 12.62 -16.95
CA GLU A 154 20.89 14.01 -17.22
C GLU A 154 19.69 14.81 -17.75
N GLY A 155 19.51 16.04 -17.25
CA GLY A 155 18.38 16.91 -17.61
C GLY A 155 17.07 16.64 -16.85
N TYR A 156 17.03 15.68 -15.92
CA TYR A 156 15.84 15.40 -15.10
C TYR A 156 16.09 15.68 -13.62
N GLU A 157 15.17 16.42 -12.98
CA GLU A 157 15.24 16.68 -11.55
C GLU A 157 14.84 15.44 -10.73
N GLU A 158 15.72 14.96 -9.85
CA GLU A 158 15.55 13.69 -9.12
C GLU A 158 14.32 13.62 -8.19
N HIS A 159 13.64 14.74 -7.97
CA HIS A 159 12.49 14.86 -7.08
C HIS A 159 11.18 15.18 -7.79
N VAL A 160 11.20 15.35 -9.12
CA VAL A 160 10.04 15.72 -9.94
C VAL A 160 9.55 14.50 -10.73
N VAL A 161 8.23 14.37 -10.81
CA VAL A 161 7.53 13.45 -11.70
C VAL A 161 6.58 14.25 -12.56
N THR A 162 6.62 14.01 -13.86
CA THR A 162 5.72 14.68 -14.80
C THR A 162 4.70 13.69 -15.33
N TYR A 163 3.43 14.07 -15.34
CA TYR A 163 2.43 13.38 -16.16
C TYR A 163 2.30 14.12 -17.49
N ASP A 164 2.65 13.44 -18.58
CA ASP A 164 2.69 14.00 -19.95
C ASP A 164 1.36 13.87 -20.71
N GLY A 165 0.32 13.32 -20.07
CA GLY A 165 -0.96 12.99 -20.71
C GLY A 165 -1.09 11.52 -21.12
N GLN A 166 0.00 10.75 -21.12
CA GLN A 166 0.00 9.32 -21.45
C GLN A 166 0.60 8.46 -20.32
N GLN A 167 1.68 8.92 -19.69
CA GLN A 167 2.46 8.15 -18.73
C GLN A 167 3.13 9.05 -17.68
N LEU A 168 3.64 8.42 -16.62
CA LEU A 168 4.47 9.07 -15.61
C LEU A 168 5.92 9.06 -16.06
N VAL A 169 6.49 10.24 -16.18
CA VAL A 169 7.90 10.45 -16.49
C VAL A 169 8.64 10.66 -15.17
N TRP A 170 9.31 9.60 -14.71
CA TRP A 170 10.20 9.62 -13.56
C TRP A 170 11.61 10.05 -13.98
N PRO A 171 12.47 10.48 -13.04
CA PRO A 171 13.83 10.89 -13.36
C PRO A 171 14.69 9.80 -14.02
N TRP A 172 14.36 8.53 -13.79
CA TRP A 172 15.10 7.36 -14.30
C TRP A 172 14.37 6.59 -15.41
N GLY A 173 13.16 6.98 -15.80
CA GLY A 173 12.38 6.26 -16.81
C GLY A 173 10.87 6.48 -16.70
N GLU A 174 10.13 5.81 -17.55
CA GLU A 174 8.71 6.08 -17.75
C GLU A 174 7.85 4.83 -17.51
N ASP A 175 6.65 5.02 -16.94
CA ASP A 175 5.66 3.95 -16.82
C ASP A 175 4.23 4.47 -16.64
N ARG A 176 3.26 3.55 -16.70
CA ARG A 176 1.83 3.83 -16.43
C ARG A 176 1.37 3.25 -15.09
N CYS A 177 2.29 3.05 -14.15
CA CYS A 177 2.00 2.32 -12.93
C CYS A 177 0.90 3.00 -12.10
N GLY A 178 -0.17 2.27 -11.81
CA GLY A 178 -1.30 2.75 -11.02
C GLY A 178 -2.40 3.44 -11.83
N ILE A 179 -2.14 3.87 -13.08
CA ILE A 179 -3.15 4.60 -13.88
C ILE A 179 -4.33 3.68 -14.24
N ASP A 180 -4.05 2.53 -14.86
CA ASP A 180 -5.12 1.63 -15.31
C ASP A 180 -5.88 1.00 -14.12
N GLN A 181 -5.17 0.78 -12.99
CA GLN A 181 -5.76 0.33 -11.73
C GLN A 181 -6.73 1.39 -11.18
N LEU A 182 -6.29 2.64 -11.05
CA LEU A 182 -7.09 3.76 -10.57
C LEU A 182 -8.37 3.93 -11.41
N LEU A 183 -8.28 3.87 -12.74
CA LEU A 183 -9.45 4.00 -13.61
C LEU A 183 -10.44 2.85 -13.42
N SER A 184 -9.94 1.62 -13.27
CA SER A 184 -10.79 0.45 -12.98
C SER A 184 -11.46 0.55 -11.61
N GLU A 185 -10.75 1.08 -10.61
CA GLU A 185 -11.26 1.30 -9.25
C GLU A 185 -12.35 2.38 -9.21
N SER A 186 -12.14 3.50 -9.89
CA SER A 186 -13.15 4.55 -10.03
C SER A 186 -14.41 4.05 -10.75
N ASP A 187 -14.25 3.26 -11.81
CA ASP A 187 -15.38 2.66 -12.52
C ASP A 187 -16.15 1.64 -11.65
N TRP A 188 -15.42 0.84 -10.85
CA TRP A 188 -16.04 -0.05 -9.88
C TRP A 188 -16.84 0.74 -8.84
N LEU A 189 -16.25 1.79 -8.26
CA LEU A 189 -16.89 2.62 -7.24
C LEU A 189 -18.16 3.29 -7.78
N ARG A 190 -18.10 3.79 -9.02
CA ARG A 190 -19.26 4.33 -9.74
C ARG A 190 -20.41 3.32 -9.80
N LYS A 191 -20.11 2.10 -10.24
CA LYS A 191 -21.10 1.01 -10.37
C LYS A 191 -21.62 0.58 -9.00
N PHE A 192 -20.74 0.46 -8.01
CA PHE A 192 -21.11 0.11 -6.64
C PHE A 192 -22.13 1.12 -6.08
N ILE A 193 -21.83 2.42 -6.17
CA ILE A 193 -22.72 3.48 -5.67
C ILE A 193 -24.07 3.42 -6.39
N TYR A 194 -24.07 3.31 -7.73
CA TYR A 194 -25.32 3.22 -8.49
C TYR A 194 -26.16 2.00 -8.09
N ASN A 195 -25.54 0.82 -7.98
CA ASN A 195 -26.25 -0.41 -7.65
C ASN A 195 -26.82 -0.40 -6.22
N ARG A 196 -26.16 0.28 -5.28
CA ARG A 196 -26.58 0.36 -3.88
C ARG A 196 -27.56 1.49 -3.58
N THR A 197 -27.51 2.58 -4.33
CA THR A 197 -28.23 3.82 -3.98
C THR A 197 -29.14 4.34 -5.10
N GLY A 198 -28.98 3.86 -6.33
CA GLY A 198 -29.60 4.43 -7.53
C GLY A 198 -28.97 5.75 -8.00
N LEU A 199 -28.03 6.34 -7.25
CA LEU A 199 -27.41 7.61 -7.58
C LEU A 199 -26.37 7.44 -8.68
N ARG A 200 -26.42 8.31 -9.68
CA ARG A 200 -25.38 8.43 -10.70
C ARG A 200 -24.37 9.46 -10.23
N VAL A 201 -23.17 9.00 -9.91
CA VAL A 201 -22.02 9.83 -9.56
C VAL A 201 -20.87 9.51 -10.50
N ASP A 202 -19.97 10.46 -10.69
CA ASP A 202 -18.72 10.26 -11.42
C ASP A 202 -17.54 10.42 -10.46
N PRO A 203 -17.04 9.31 -9.85
CA PRO A 203 -15.94 9.39 -8.90
C PRO A 203 -14.68 9.94 -9.57
N LYS A 204 -14.15 11.03 -9.03
CA LYS A 204 -12.90 11.62 -9.50
C LYS A 204 -11.73 10.68 -9.23
N PRO A 205 -10.99 10.22 -10.25
CA PRO A 205 -9.79 9.43 -10.05
C PRO A 205 -8.61 10.34 -9.71
N ILE A 206 -7.90 10.04 -8.62
CA ILE A 206 -6.68 10.77 -8.22
C ILE A 206 -5.56 9.76 -7.93
N LEU A 207 -4.46 9.85 -8.67
CA LEU A 207 -3.23 9.13 -8.38
C LEU A 207 -2.33 9.99 -7.48
N ALA A 208 -2.23 9.62 -6.21
CA ALA A 208 -1.38 10.28 -5.25
C ALA A 208 0.04 9.69 -5.27
N LEU A 209 1.05 10.57 -5.37
CA LEU A 209 2.48 10.24 -5.35
C LEU A 209 3.15 10.90 -4.13
N PRO A 210 3.11 10.28 -2.94
CA PRO A 210 3.72 10.85 -1.73
C PRO A 210 5.24 11.01 -1.87
N GLY A 211 5.77 12.13 -1.38
CA GLY A 211 7.22 12.42 -1.43
C GLY A 211 7.75 12.96 -2.77
N TRP A 212 6.87 13.13 -3.77
CA TRP A 212 7.21 13.63 -5.10
C TRP A 212 6.68 15.05 -5.34
N TRP A 213 7.46 15.85 -6.06
CA TRP A 213 6.94 17.03 -6.73
C TRP A 213 6.29 16.57 -8.02
N VAL A 214 5.02 16.93 -8.24
CA VAL A 214 4.25 16.44 -9.38
C VAL A 214 3.90 17.61 -10.28
N THR A 215 4.26 17.49 -11.55
CA THR A 215 3.88 18.41 -12.62
C THR A 215 2.91 17.70 -13.55
N GLU A 216 1.71 18.26 -13.72
CA GLU A 216 0.73 17.78 -14.70
C GLU A 216 0.76 18.72 -15.92
N HIS A 217 1.16 18.21 -17.09
CA HIS A 217 1.12 18.99 -18.33
C HIS A 217 -0.27 19.01 -18.96
N VAL A 218 -1.06 17.97 -18.71
CA VAL A 218 -2.42 17.81 -19.22
C VAL A 218 -3.34 17.45 -18.08
N VAL A 219 -4.42 18.21 -17.89
CA VAL A 219 -5.51 17.84 -17.00
C VAL A 219 -6.46 16.92 -17.78
N GLY A 220 -6.46 15.63 -17.44
CA GLY A 220 -7.23 14.61 -18.14
C GLY A 220 -8.44 14.10 -17.34
N ALA A 221 -8.87 12.88 -17.67
CA ALA A 221 -9.96 12.17 -16.99
C ALA A 221 -9.65 11.80 -15.52
N PHE A 222 -8.38 11.87 -15.12
CA PHE A 222 -7.90 11.67 -13.76
C PHE A 222 -6.86 12.74 -13.42
N ARG A 223 -6.49 12.82 -12.14
CA ARG A 223 -5.44 13.71 -11.65
C ARG A 223 -4.25 12.93 -11.13
N VAL A 224 -3.05 13.44 -11.32
CA VAL A 224 -1.82 12.97 -10.68
C VAL A 224 -1.32 14.07 -9.77
N ALA A 225 -1.07 13.75 -8.50
CA ALA A 225 -0.77 14.78 -7.53
C ALA A 225 0.17 14.31 -6.43
N SER A 226 0.90 15.24 -5.83
CA SER A 226 1.52 14.98 -4.54
C SER A 226 0.45 14.88 -3.45
N HIS A 227 0.71 14.10 -2.40
CA HIS A 227 -0.17 13.97 -1.22
C HIS A 227 -0.69 15.31 -0.67
N LYS A 228 0.14 16.37 -0.66
CA LYS A 228 -0.24 17.72 -0.20
C LYS A 228 -1.32 18.38 -1.04
N MET A 229 -1.37 18.09 -2.33
CA MET A 229 -2.30 18.69 -3.27
C MET A 229 -3.63 17.95 -3.35
N VAL A 230 -3.70 16.71 -2.85
CA VAL A 230 -4.91 15.88 -2.92
C VAL A 230 -6.13 16.56 -2.31
N PRO A 231 -6.08 17.14 -1.08
CA PRO A 231 -7.27 17.78 -0.49
C PRO A 231 -7.79 18.94 -1.34
N LYS A 232 -6.89 19.78 -1.87
CA LYS A 232 -7.26 20.88 -2.76
C LYS A 232 -7.94 20.36 -4.03
N ILE A 233 -7.40 19.31 -4.64
CA ILE A 233 -7.95 18.69 -5.85
C ILE A 233 -9.35 18.11 -5.62
N VAL A 234 -9.62 17.58 -4.42
CA VAL A 234 -10.95 17.09 -4.01
C VAL A 234 -11.93 18.27 -3.85
N CYS A 235 -11.51 19.35 -3.20
CA CYS A 235 -12.37 20.52 -2.96
C CYS A 235 -12.67 21.37 -4.20
N ASP A 236 -11.72 21.47 -5.13
CA ASP A 236 -11.86 22.29 -6.33
C ASP A 236 -12.72 21.62 -7.42
N TRP A 237 -13.06 20.34 -7.28
CA TRP A 237 -13.74 19.56 -8.30
C TRP A 237 -15.24 19.49 -8.08
N LYS A 238 -16.04 20.26 -8.83
CA LYS A 238 -17.49 20.35 -8.62
C LYS A 238 -18.33 20.04 -9.85
N PRO A 239 -18.12 18.94 -10.59
CA PRO A 239 -18.95 18.63 -11.75
C PRO A 239 -20.37 18.23 -11.34
N GLN A 240 -20.53 17.58 -10.17
CA GLN A 240 -21.82 17.13 -9.62
C GLN A 240 -21.81 17.24 -8.08
N PRO A 241 -22.20 18.40 -7.52
CA PRO A 241 -22.32 18.56 -6.07
C PRO A 241 -23.34 17.58 -5.47
N LEU A 242 -23.04 17.05 -4.29
CA LEU A 242 -23.94 16.14 -3.57
C LEU A 242 -24.70 16.86 -2.46
N THR A 243 -25.97 16.52 -2.27
CA THR A 243 -26.74 16.98 -1.11
C THR A 243 -26.28 16.25 0.17
N PRO A 244 -26.53 16.81 1.37
CA PRO A 244 -26.23 16.12 2.63
C PRO A 244 -26.84 14.71 2.73
N GLU A 245 -28.05 14.51 2.21
CA GLU A 245 -28.74 13.23 2.21
C GLU A 245 -28.05 12.22 1.27
N GLN A 246 -27.58 12.67 0.10
CA GLN A 246 -26.82 11.84 -0.82
C GLN A 246 -25.46 11.44 -0.23
N ILE A 247 -24.76 12.39 0.41
CA ILE A 247 -23.50 12.13 1.10
C ILE A 247 -23.71 11.07 2.18
N ASP A 248 -24.74 11.21 3.02
CA ASP A 248 -25.05 10.26 4.07
C ASP A 248 -25.41 8.87 3.51
N LEU A 249 -26.25 8.81 2.48
CA LEU A 249 -26.65 7.55 1.84
C LEU A 249 -25.45 6.79 1.27
N ILE A 250 -24.59 7.45 0.48
CA ILE A 250 -23.37 6.84 -0.07
C ILE A 250 -22.44 6.40 1.07
N SER A 251 -22.28 7.27 2.08
CA SER A 251 -21.39 7.00 3.20
C SER A 251 -21.82 5.78 4.01
N ARG A 252 -23.12 5.57 4.23
CA ARG A 252 -23.63 4.36 4.91
C ARG A 252 -23.30 3.09 4.13
N GLN A 253 -23.43 3.11 2.81
CA GLN A 253 -23.11 1.94 1.97
C GLN A 253 -21.62 1.61 1.95
N LEU A 254 -20.75 2.62 2.02
CA LEU A 254 -19.31 2.41 2.17
C LEU A 254 -18.94 1.94 3.59
N ASP A 255 -19.57 2.50 4.63
CA ASP A 255 -19.35 2.13 6.03
C ASP A 255 -19.74 0.68 6.31
N GLU A 256 -20.92 0.23 5.85
CA GLU A 256 -21.34 -1.18 5.92
C GLU A 256 -20.26 -2.10 5.34
N ARG A 257 -19.79 -1.75 4.14
CA ARG A 257 -18.80 -2.55 3.42
C ARG A 257 -17.42 -2.58 4.09
N CYS A 258 -17.02 -1.51 4.76
CA CYS A 258 -15.75 -1.47 5.51
C CYS A 258 -15.82 -2.22 6.85
N ARG A 259 -17.02 -2.44 7.41
CA ARG A 259 -17.21 -3.18 8.67
C ARG A 259 -17.21 -4.70 8.49
N ASP A 260 -17.66 -5.18 7.33
CA ASP A 260 -17.75 -6.62 7.02
C ASP A 260 -16.39 -7.29 6.74
N VAL A 261 -15.28 -6.56 6.89
CA VAL A 261 -13.93 -7.10 6.79
C VAL A 261 -13.43 -7.43 8.20
N GLU A 262 -13.66 -8.66 8.63
CA GLU A 262 -13.20 -9.17 9.92
C GLU A 262 -11.69 -8.90 10.15
N ASP A 263 -11.37 -8.61 11.41
CA ASP A 263 -10.00 -8.48 11.92
C ASP A 263 -9.24 -9.80 11.94
#